data_AF-A0A1I0NXE5-F1
#
_entry.id   AF-A0A1I0NXE5-F1
#
_cell.length_a   1.000
_cell.length_b   1.000
_cell.length_c   1.000
_cell.angle_alpha   90.00
_cell.angle_beta   90.00
_cell.angle_gamma   90.00
#
_symmetry.space_group_name_H-M   'P 1'
#
loop_
_entity.id
_entity.type
_entity.pdbx_description
1 polymer ?
#
loop_
_entity_poly.entity_id
_entity_poly.type
_entity_poly.pdbx_seq_one_letter_code
_entity_poly.pdbx_strand_id
1 'polypeptide(L)'
;MHSKTPLAAALVAAISVCSIDVVANPALSSYTFVENTVEANDRHQPDEVPPAVDHFRRYDSAGFGDRRCTVGASTDEDGLNQKPYVFVSDIASRKVVWGRYIPFAREFYEGRATHCLAHDGHLYVLLQVDTDSHQATNQTIVSVVKMRESDGEVIRIVENRLHGVTGAVTEWVSHREGAFRVENDHILVAGSYRKLDSEDIKTFSTVVGF
;
A
#
# COMPACT_ATOMS: atom_id res chain seq x y z
N MET A 1 27.85 32.15 67.94
CA MET A 1 28.60 31.14 68.70
C MET A 1 27.62 30.12 69.27
N HIS A 2 27.91 28.82 69.11
CA HIS A 2 27.14 27.63 69.54
C HIS A 2 25.92 27.30 68.67
N SER A 3 26.03 26.47 67.62
CA SER A 3 26.11 24.99 67.57
C SER A 3 24.82 24.28 68.00
N LYS A 4 24.17 23.59 67.04
CA LYS A 4 23.82 22.14 67.09
C LYS A 4 22.94 21.73 65.88
N THR A 5 23.54 21.06 64.90
CA THR A 5 22.99 19.82 64.31
C THR A 5 23.11 18.71 65.37
N PRO A 6 22.31 17.61 65.39
CA PRO A 6 21.96 16.76 64.23
C PRO A 6 20.57 16.08 64.29
N LEU A 7 20.19 15.38 63.21
CA LEU A 7 19.94 13.92 63.14
C LEU A 7 18.86 13.59 62.08
N ALA A 8 19.18 12.56 61.30
CA ALA A 8 18.42 12.01 60.19
C ALA A 8 17.17 11.23 60.63
N ALA A 9 16.18 11.16 59.73
CA ALA A 9 15.29 10.00 59.61
C ALA A 9 14.85 9.89 58.14
N ALA A 10 15.45 8.93 57.43
CA ALA A 10 14.94 8.42 56.17
C ALA A 10 13.70 7.58 56.45
N LEU A 11 12.56 7.92 55.83
CA LEU A 11 11.40 7.03 55.81
C LEU A 11 11.37 6.32 54.46
N VAL A 12 11.72 5.03 54.47
CA VAL A 12 11.44 4.09 53.41
C VAL A 12 9.97 3.70 53.54
N ALA A 13 9.12 4.13 52.61
CA ALA A 13 7.76 3.62 52.51
C ALA A 13 7.75 2.46 51.51
N ALA A 14 7.39 1.28 52.04
CA ALA A 14 7.33 0.03 51.31
C ALA A 14 6.26 0.06 50.22
N ILE A 15 6.61 -0.50 49.06
CA ILE A 15 5.73 -0.81 47.94
C ILE A 15 4.78 -1.93 48.39
N SER A 16 3.51 -1.61 48.57
CA SER A 16 2.45 -2.60 48.72
C SER A 16 1.88 -2.89 47.34
N VAL A 17 2.23 -4.06 46.80
CA VAL A 17 1.65 -4.60 45.58
C VAL A 17 0.29 -5.20 45.97
N CYS A 18 -0.80 -4.52 45.63
CA CYS A 18 -2.11 -5.17 45.59
C CYS A 18 -2.16 -6.06 44.35
N SER A 19 -2.07 -7.37 44.58
CA SER A 19 -2.49 -8.38 43.61
C SER A 19 -3.98 -8.19 43.31
N ILE A 20 -4.29 -7.80 42.07
CA ILE A 20 -5.64 -7.94 41.53
C ILE A 20 -5.62 -9.22 40.72
N ASP A 21 -6.27 -10.25 41.25
CA ASP A 21 -6.60 -11.47 40.52
C ASP A 21 -7.57 -11.11 39.38
N VAL A 22 -7.03 -10.82 38.19
CA VAL A 22 -7.83 -10.78 36.97
C VAL A 22 -8.09 -12.22 36.56
N VAL A 23 -9.30 -12.69 36.87
CA VAL A 23 -9.87 -13.94 36.39
C VAL A 23 -9.70 -14.00 34.86
N ALA A 24 -8.90 -14.96 34.41
CA ALA A 24 -8.71 -15.27 33.00
C ALA A 24 -10.07 -15.67 32.39
N ASN A 25 -10.55 -14.87 31.44
CA ASN A 25 -11.69 -15.21 30.61
C ASN A 25 -11.18 -16.03 29.40
N PRO A 26 -11.50 -17.32 29.26
CA PRO A 26 -11.04 -18.13 28.14
C PRO A 26 -12.00 -17.94 26.97
N ALA A 27 -11.86 -16.81 26.27
CA ALA A 27 -12.47 -16.60 24.97
C ALA A 27 -11.57 -15.72 24.09
N LEU A 28 -10.29 -16.10 24.01
CA LEU A 28 -9.42 -15.65 22.94
C LEU A 28 -9.86 -16.38 21.67
N SER A 29 -10.76 -15.75 20.92
CA SER A 29 -10.93 -16.04 19.50
C SER A 29 -9.58 -15.80 18.85
N SER A 30 -8.93 -16.90 18.47
CA SER A 30 -7.70 -16.92 17.72
C SER A 30 -7.92 -16.21 16.39
N TYR A 31 -7.55 -14.93 16.32
CA TYR A 31 -7.32 -14.25 15.06
C TYR A 31 -6.10 -14.91 14.41
N THR A 32 -6.34 -15.91 13.57
CA THR A 32 -5.36 -16.37 12.60
C THR A 32 -5.18 -15.26 11.57
N PHE A 33 -4.08 -14.50 11.70
CA PHE A 33 -3.56 -13.65 10.65
C PHE A 33 -3.20 -14.56 9.47
N VAL A 34 -4.06 -14.59 8.44
CA VAL A 34 -3.74 -15.23 7.16
C VAL A 34 -2.94 -14.21 6.35
N GLU A 35 -1.62 -14.34 6.45
CA GLU A 35 -0.64 -13.65 5.63
C GLU A 35 -0.71 -14.21 4.19
N ASN A 36 -1.54 -13.61 3.35
CA ASN A 36 -1.44 -13.83 1.91
C ASN A 36 -0.42 -12.85 1.34
N THR A 37 0.86 -13.10 1.59
CA THR A 37 1.95 -12.47 0.84
C THR A 37 1.98 -13.10 -0.54
N VAL A 38 1.63 -12.32 -1.58
CA VAL A 38 2.00 -12.67 -2.95
C VAL A 38 3.53 -12.65 -2.98
N GLU A 39 4.16 -13.83 -3.05
CA GLU A 39 5.61 -13.94 -3.17
C GLU A 39 6.06 -13.20 -4.43
N ALA A 40 6.72 -12.06 -4.24
CA ALA A 40 7.42 -11.37 -5.30
C ALA A 40 8.56 -12.28 -5.76
N ASN A 41 8.41 -12.85 -6.96
CA ASN A 41 9.37 -13.78 -7.53
C ASN A 41 10.75 -13.11 -7.69
N ASP A 42 11.73 -13.60 -6.92
CA ASP A 42 13.11 -13.18 -6.88
C ASP A 42 13.85 -13.58 -8.18
N ARG A 43 13.76 -12.72 -9.19
CA ARG A 43 14.64 -12.79 -10.37
C ARG A 43 15.29 -11.44 -10.58
N HIS A 44 16.55 -11.37 -10.14
CA HIS A 44 17.61 -10.47 -10.57
C HIS A 44 17.19 -9.52 -11.71
N GLN A 45 16.71 -8.34 -11.33
CA GLN A 45 16.33 -7.30 -12.27
C GLN A 45 17.60 -6.48 -12.58
N PRO A 46 17.97 -6.29 -13.86
CA PRO A 46 19.25 -5.67 -14.22
C PRO A 46 19.35 -4.23 -13.72
N ASP A 47 20.56 -3.83 -13.30
CA ASP A 47 20.96 -2.49 -12.84
C ASP A 47 20.82 -1.37 -13.90
N GLU A 48 20.32 -1.70 -15.10
CA GLU A 48 20.13 -0.73 -16.17
C GLU A 48 18.73 -0.12 -16.07
N VAL A 49 18.67 1.21 -15.97
CA VAL A 49 17.42 1.97 -16.02
C VAL A 49 16.68 1.57 -17.30
N PRO A 50 15.48 0.94 -17.23
CA PRO A 50 14.82 0.49 -18.43
C PRO A 50 14.57 1.70 -19.35
N PRO A 51 14.86 1.58 -20.66
CA PRO A 51 14.52 2.62 -21.62
C PRO A 51 13.00 2.86 -21.61
N ALA A 52 12.59 4.00 -22.20
CA ALA A 52 11.19 4.39 -22.34
C ALA A 52 10.33 3.18 -22.72
N VAL A 53 9.35 2.88 -21.88
CA VAL A 53 8.50 1.70 -22.07
C VAL A 53 7.61 1.94 -23.27
N ASP A 54 7.70 1.04 -24.25
CA ASP A 54 6.85 1.09 -25.43
C ASP A 54 5.37 1.01 -25.04
N HIS A 55 4.55 1.76 -25.77
CA HIS A 55 3.10 1.84 -25.57
C HIS A 55 2.67 2.17 -24.14
N PHE A 56 3.46 2.98 -23.42
CA PHE A 56 3.13 3.42 -22.08
C PHE A 56 2.02 4.49 -22.06
N ARG A 57 0.90 4.16 -21.41
CA ARG A 57 -0.15 5.12 -21.04
C ARG A 57 0.06 5.60 -19.61
N ARG A 58 0.34 6.90 -19.47
CA ARG A 58 0.40 7.57 -18.16
C ARG A 58 -0.99 7.71 -17.56
N TYR A 59 -1.12 7.37 -16.28
CA TYR A 59 -2.29 7.69 -15.47
C TYR A 59 -2.01 8.92 -14.59
N ASP A 60 -1.01 8.83 -13.71
CA ASP A 60 -0.72 9.87 -12.72
C ASP A 60 0.79 10.15 -12.59
N SER A 61 1.12 11.26 -11.93
CA SER A 61 2.48 11.57 -11.49
C SER A 61 2.51 12.47 -10.25
N ALA A 62 3.42 12.17 -9.32
CA ALA A 62 3.62 12.94 -8.10
C ALA A 62 5.09 13.30 -7.90
N GLY A 63 5.36 14.54 -7.48
CA GLY A 63 6.71 15.00 -7.14
C GLY A 63 7.07 14.66 -5.68
N PHE A 64 8.35 14.35 -5.44
CA PHE A 64 8.92 14.16 -4.10
C PHE A 64 10.41 14.53 -4.13
N GLY A 65 10.82 15.49 -3.27
CA GLY A 65 12.17 16.05 -3.35
C GLY A 65 12.48 16.62 -4.74
N ASP A 66 13.59 16.19 -5.33
CA ASP A 66 14.02 16.50 -6.71
C ASP A 66 13.54 15.46 -7.75
N ARG A 67 12.72 14.49 -7.33
CA ARG A 67 12.25 13.38 -8.15
C ARG A 67 10.75 13.44 -8.42
N ARG A 68 10.33 12.73 -9.46
CA ARG A 68 8.93 12.54 -9.83
C ARG A 68 8.66 11.08 -10.07
N CYS A 69 7.67 10.54 -9.37
CA CYS A 69 7.07 9.27 -9.69
C CYS A 69 6.05 9.47 -10.81
N THR A 70 6.06 8.58 -11.80
CA THR A 70 5.04 8.48 -12.85
C THR A 70 4.55 7.06 -12.93
N VAL A 71 3.23 6.88 -12.94
CA VAL A 71 2.57 5.58 -12.99
C VAL A 71 1.68 5.46 -14.22
N GLY A 72 1.54 4.23 -14.70
CA GLY A 72 0.84 3.93 -15.92
C GLY A 72 0.58 2.45 -16.13
N ALA A 73 0.24 2.13 -17.35
CA ALA A 73 0.33 0.78 -17.88
C ALA A 73 1.00 0.81 -19.25
N SER A 74 1.80 -0.21 -19.53
CA SER A 74 2.23 -0.55 -20.89
C SER A 74 1.28 -1.56 -21.48
N THR A 75 1.03 -1.47 -22.78
CA THR A 75 0.24 -2.45 -23.52
C THR A 75 1.14 -3.23 -24.48
N ASP A 76 0.63 -4.35 -24.98
CA ASP A 76 1.19 -4.95 -26.19
C ASP A 76 0.88 -4.12 -27.45
N GLU A 77 1.32 -4.62 -28.61
CA GLU A 77 1.16 -3.97 -29.92
C GLU A 77 -0.31 -3.72 -30.29
N ASP A 78 -1.22 -4.56 -29.79
CA ASP A 78 -2.66 -4.47 -30.05
C ASP A 78 -3.38 -3.50 -29.09
N GLY A 79 -2.65 -2.89 -28.14
CA GLY A 79 -3.21 -2.02 -27.12
C GLY A 79 -3.93 -2.78 -25.99
N LEU A 80 -3.70 -4.09 -25.89
CA LEU A 80 -4.31 -4.99 -24.91
C LEU A 80 -3.31 -5.38 -23.82
N ASN A 81 -3.79 -6.20 -22.87
CA ASN A 81 -2.98 -6.85 -21.84
C ASN A 81 -2.15 -5.83 -21.04
N GLN A 82 -2.82 -4.84 -20.45
CA GLN A 82 -2.15 -3.80 -19.69
C GLN A 82 -1.27 -4.38 -18.58
N LYS A 83 -0.02 -3.94 -18.54
CA LYS A 83 0.95 -4.27 -17.49
C LYS A 83 1.26 -3.02 -16.69
N PRO A 84 1.04 -3.03 -15.36
CA PRO A 84 1.24 -1.87 -14.52
C PRO A 84 2.72 -1.54 -14.46
N TYR A 85 3.05 -0.26 -14.68
CA TYR A 85 4.41 0.20 -14.72
C TYR A 85 4.56 1.51 -13.95
N VAL A 86 5.65 1.62 -13.20
CA VAL A 86 6.05 2.82 -12.47
C VAL A 86 7.48 3.16 -12.84
N PHE A 87 7.75 4.45 -12.99
CA PHE A 87 9.12 4.93 -13.08
C PHE A 87 9.31 6.21 -12.28
N VAL A 88 10.53 6.41 -11.83
CA VAL A 88 10.98 7.64 -11.18
C VAL A 88 11.94 8.37 -12.10
N SER A 89 11.72 9.66 -12.27
CA SER A 89 12.61 10.54 -13.02
C SER A 89 13.10 11.69 -12.15
N ASP A 90 14.32 12.15 -12.41
CA ASP A 90 14.80 13.42 -11.90
C ASP A 90 14.00 14.57 -12.53
N ILE A 91 13.52 15.53 -11.72
CA ILE A 91 12.64 16.61 -12.19
C ILE A 91 13.40 17.56 -13.13
N ALA A 92 14.65 17.90 -12.80
CA ALA A 92 15.40 18.91 -13.53
C ALA A 92 15.83 18.43 -14.91
N SER A 93 16.43 17.24 -14.98
CA SER A 93 16.94 16.63 -16.20
C SER A 93 15.88 15.85 -16.98
N ARG A 94 14.76 15.49 -16.34
CA ARG A 94 13.72 14.59 -16.86
C ARG A 94 14.24 13.19 -17.21
N LYS A 95 15.44 12.84 -16.76
CA LYS A 95 16.01 11.50 -16.97
C LYS A 95 15.34 10.51 -16.03
N VAL A 96 14.98 9.35 -16.54
CA VAL A 96 14.54 8.23 -15.72
C VAL A 96 15.71 7.78 -14.85
N VAL A 97 15.47 7.64 -13.56
CA VAL A 97 16.42 7.15 -12.55
C VAL A 97 16.27 5.63 -12.40
N TRP A 98 15.03 5.15 -12.41
CA TRP A 98 14.70 3.73 -12.46
C TRP A 98 13.25 3.54 -12.92
N GLY A 99 12.93 2.32 -13.36
CA GLY A 99 11.56 1.94 -13.72
C GLY A 99 11.31 0.45 -13.50
N ARG A 100 10.06 0.10 -13.18
CA ARG A 100 9.66 -1.25 -12.75
C ARG A 100 8.25 -1.59 -13.22
N TYR A 101 8.11 -2.80 -13.76
CA TYR A 101 6.81 -3.45 -13.84
C TYR A 101 6.40 -3.92 -12.46
N ILE A 102 5.14 -3.72 -12.11
CA ILE A 102 4.59 -4.17 -10.84
C ILE A 102 4.01 -5.58 -11.04
N PRO A 103 4.43 -6.59 -10.27
CA PRO A 103 3.86 -7.91 -10.41
C PRO A 103 2.44 -7.96 -9.84
N PHE A 104 1.62 -8.82 -10.43
CA PHE A 104 0.31 -9.19 -9.93
C PHE A 104 0.06 -10.67 -10.25
N ALA A 105 -1.01 -11.24 -9.70
CA ALA A 105 -1.30 -12.66 -9.85
C ALA A 105 -1.44 -13.03 -11.35
N ARG A 106 -0.78 -14.11 -11.77
CA ARG A 106 -0.64 -14.47 -13.19
C ARG A 106 -1.95 -14.90 -13.86
N GLU A 107 -2.90 -15.29 -13.04
CA GLU A 107 -4.25 -15.67 -13.43
C GLU A 107 -5.15 -14.47 -13.77
N PHE A 108 -4.77 -13.26 -13.36
CA PHE A 108 -5.54 -12.05 -13.66
C PHE A 108 -5.21 -11.54 -15.06
N TYR A 109 -6.18 -10.83 -15.64
CA TYR A 109 -6.17 -10.45 -17.04
C TYR A 109 -5.21 -9.28 -17.31
N GLU A 110 -5.42 -8.14 -16.65
CA GLU A 110 -4.59 -6.96 -16.85
C GLU A 110 -4.53 -6.07 -15.61
N GLY A 111 -3.47 -5.26 -15.53
CA GLY A 111 -3.22 -4.38 -14.39
C GLY A 111 -2.77 -2.97 -14.79
N ARG A 112 -3.11 -2.00 -13.94
CA ARG A 112 -2.74 -0.59 -14.10
C ARG A 112 -2.24 0.01 -12.79
N ALA A 113 -1.10 0.70 -12.84
CA ALA A 113 -0.63 1.54 -11.75
C ALA A 113 -1.27 2.92 -11.91
N THR A 114 -2.13 3.31 -10.99
CA THR A 114 -3.04 4.45 -11.18
C THR A 114 -2.68 5.67 -10.38
N HIS A 115 -2.06 5.51 -9.21
CA HIS A 115 -1.63 6.64 -8.38
C HIS A 115 -0.27 6.32 -7.78
N CYS A 116 0.51 7.34 -7.43
CA CYS A 116 1.66 7.15 -6.57
C CYS A 116 1.91 8.31 -5.63
N LEU A 117 2.58 8.02 -4.52
CA LEU A 117 3.04 8.99 -3.55
C LEU A 117 4.33 8.49 -2.91
N ALA A 118 5.12 9.39 -2.35
CA ALA A 118 6.30 9.05 -1.54
C ALA A 118 6.06 9.43 -0.07
N HIS A 119 6.49 8.57 0.84
CA HIS A 119 6.40 8.80 2.27
C HIS A 119 7.42 7.94 3.02
N ASP A 120 8.10 8.54 4.00
CA ASP A 120 9.05 7.85 4.89
C ASP A 120 10.12 7.02 4.13
N GLY A 121 10.70 7.58 3.07
CA GLY A 121 11.74 6.91 2.25
C GLY A 121 11.25 5.76 1.38
N HIS A 122 9.93 5.64 1.21
CA HIS A 122 9.29 4.62 0.39
C HIS A 122 8.40 5.26 -0.67
N LEU A 123 8.25 4.57 -1.80
CA LEU A 123 7.24 4.89 -2.79
C LEU A 123 6.05 3.95 -2.61
N TYR A 124 4.85 4.51 -2.64
CA TYR A 124 3.61 3.77 -2.61
C TYR A 124 2.89 3.93 -3.93
N VAL A 125 2.44 2.82 -4.52
CA VAL A 125 1.74 2.80 -5.80
C VAL A 125 0.39 2.12 -5.63
N LEU A 126 -0.66 2.77 -6.13
CA LEU A 126 -1.99 2.17 -6.17
C LEU A 126 -2.15 1.35 -7.45
N LEU A 127 -2.34 0.04 -7.27
CA LEU A 127 -2.53 -0.93 -8.33
C LEU A 127 -4.03 -1.28 -8.44
N GLN A 128 -4.56 -1.32 -9.66
CA GLN A 128 -5.88 -1.87 -9.95
C GLN A 128 -5.72 -2.98 -10.98
N VAL A 129 -6.23 -4.17 -10.68
CA VAL A 129 -6.08 -5.37 -11.52
C VAL A 129 -7.44 -5.98 -11.82
N ASP A 130 -7.69 -6.25 -13.09
CA ASP A 130 -8.92 -6.85 -13.59
C ASP A 130 -8.74 -8.37 -13.68
N THR A 131 -9.66 -9.13 -13.08
CA THR A 131 -9.53 -10.59 -12.96
C THR A 131 -9.89 -11.35 -14.24
N ASP A 132 -10.70 -10.77 -15.13
CA ASP A 132 -11.18 -11.42 -16.37
C ASP A 132 -11.36 -10.39 -17.49
N SER A 133 -11.21 -10.82 -18.74
CA SER A 133 -11.51 -9.99 -19.91
C SER A 133 -13.01 -9.81 -20.15
N HIS A 134 -13.85 -10.72 -19.64
CA HIS A 134 -15.30 -10.67 -19.79
C HIS A 134 -15.95 -9.83 -18.69
N GLN A 135 -16.71 -8.82 -19.09
CA GLN A 135 -17.38 -7.89 -18.17
C GLN A 135 -18.27 -8.58 -17.11
N ALA A 136 -18.85 -9.73 -17.43
CA ALA A 136 -19.76 -10.46 -16.53
C ALA A 136 -19.03 -11.14 -15.35
N THR A 137 -17.76 -11.50 -15.52
CA THR A 137 -16.93 -12.21 -14.53
C THR A 137 -15.79 -11.36 -14.00
N ASN A 138 -15.54 -10.20 -14.63
CA ASN A 138 -14.47 -9.30 -14.25
C ASN A 138 -14.73 -8.63 -12.89
N GLN A 139 -13.74 -8.74 -12.01
CA GLN A 139 -13.62 -7.99 -10.77
C GLN A 139 -12.37 -7.14 -10.85
N THR A 140 -12.45 -5.89 -10.41
CA THR A 140 -11.26 -5.07 -10.21
C THR A 140 -10.82 -5.19 -8.75
N ILE A 141 -9.60 -5.66 -8.54
CA ILE A 141 -8.94 -5.74 -7.23
C ILE A 141 -8.06 -4.50 -7.08
N VAL A 142 -8.16 -3.84 -5.92
CA VAL A 142 -7.33 -2.68 -5.57
C VAL A 142 -6.26 -3.11 -4.58
N SER A 143 -5.01 -2.78 -4.85
CA SER A 143 -3.87 -3.06 -3.97
C SER A 143 -2.96 -1.85 -3.83
N VAL A 144 -2.24 -1.75 -2.72
CA VAL A 144 -1.15 -0.79 -2.54
C VAL A 144 0.17 -1.53 -2.52
N VAL A 145 1.10 -1.05 -3.32
CA VAL A 145 2.45 -1.58 -3.44
C VAL A 145 3.40 -0.64 -2.71
N LYS A 146 4.13 -1.15 -1.71
CA LYS A 146 5.23 -0.45 -1.06
C LYS A 146 6.53 -0.83 -1.75
N MET A 147 7.27 0.17 -2.19
CA MET A 147 8.50 0.02 -2.96
C MET A 147 9.63 0.83 -2.31
N ARG A 148 10.86 0.35 -2.44
CA ARG A 148 12.04 1.11 -2.03
C ARG A 148 12.23 2.28 -2.99
N GLU A 149 12.39 3.49 -2.45
CA GLU A 149 12.48 4.70 -3.27
C GLU A 149 13.77 4.77 -4.13
N SER A 150 14.85 4.11 -3.71
CA SER A 150 16.16 4.18 -4.37
C SER A 150 16.23 3.45 -5.71
N ASP A 151 15.59 2.28 -5.80
CA ASP A 151 15.75 1.33 -6.92
C ASP A 151 14.41 0.73 -7.40
N GLY A 152 13.29 1.07 -6.75
CA GLY A 152 11.98 0.55 -7.08
C GLY A 152 11.78 -0.93 -6.71
N GLU A 153 12.60 -1.52 -5.85
CA GLU A 153 12.37 -2.87 -5.36
C GLU A 153 11.00 -2.96 -4.67
N VAL A 154 10.18 -3.94 -5.06
CA VAL A 154 8.88 -4.18 -4.43
C VAL A 154 9.12 -4.84 -3.08
N ILE A 155 8.79 -4.13 -2.00
CA ILE A 155 8.94 -4.63 -0.63
C ILE A 155 7.71 -5.43 -0.22
N ARG A 156 6.52 -4.92 -0.53
CA ARG A 156 5.25 -5.55 -0.16
C ARG A 156 4.11 -5.12 -1.08
N ILE A 157 3.18 -6.02 -1.31
CA ILE A 157 1.89 -5.74 -1.96
C ILE A 157 0.79 -6.08 -0.96
N VAL A 158 -0.10 -5.14 -0.67
CA VAL A 158 -1.23 -5.32 0.24
C VAL A 158 -2.51 -5.03 -0.52
N GLU A 159 -3.35 -6.05 -0.64
CA GLU A 159 -4.70 -5.91 -1.18
C GLU A 159 -5.56 -5.05 -0.23
N ASN A 160 -6.35 -4.14 -0.80
CA ASN A 160 -7.35 -3.43 -0.06
C ASN A 160 -8.45 -4.39 0.39
N ARG A 161 -8.66 -4.52 1.70
CA ARG A 161 -9.75 -5.33 2.24
C ARG A 161 -10.88 -4.44 2.72
N LEU A 162 -12.05 -4.59 2.11
CA LEU A 162 -13.26 -3.90 2.53
C LEU A 162 -13.85 -4.54 3.81
N HIS A 163 -13.68 -3.86 4.94
CA HIS A 163 -14.20 -4.33 6.22
C HIS A 163 -15.73 -4.46 6.21
N GLY A 164 -16.23 -5.62 6.67
CA GLY A 164 -17.67 -5.89 6.75
C GLY A 164 -18.34 -6.20 5.41
N VAL A 165 -17.56 -6.30 4.33
CA VAL A 165 -18.05 -6.69 3.00
C VAL A 165 -17.69 -8.14 2.74
N THR A 166 -18.70 -8.95 2.43
CA THR A 166 -18.56 -10.36 2.09
C THR A 166 -19.05 -10.61 0.67
N GLY A 167 -18.46 -11.62 0.02
CA GLY A 167 -18.75 -11.99 -1.37
C GLY A 167 -17.81 -11.33 -2.38
N ALA A 168 -18.03 -11.64 -3.66
CA ALA A 168 -17.26 -11.09 -4.77
C ALA A 168 -17.61 -9.62 -5.01
N VAL A 169 -16.58 -8.78 -5.16
CA VAL A 169 -16.71 -7.33 -5.34
C VAL A 169 -15.80 -6.86 -6.46
N THR A 170 -16.21 -5.77 -7.10
CA THR A 170 -15.33 -4.96 -7.94
C THR A 170 -15.11 -3.62 -7.26
N GLU A 171 -13.85 -3.18 -7.19
CA GLU A 171 -13.40 -1.97 -6.54
C GLU A 171 -12.72 -1.05 -7.54
N TRP A 172 -12.91 0.25 -7.41
CA TRP A 172 -12.18 1.21 -8.21
C TRP A 172 -11.87 2.48 -7.44
N VAL A 173 -10.71 3.04 -7.76
CA VAL A 173 -10.26 4.32 -7.25
C VAL A 173 -10.13 5.28 -8.41
N SER A 174 -10.95 6.34 -8.38
CA SER A 174 -10.91 7.40 -9.38
C SER A 174 -9.72 8.34 -9.15
N HIS A 175 -9.28 9.03 -10.20
CA HIS A 175 -8.25 10.10 -10.19
C HIS A 175 -8.62 11.37 -9.40
N ARG A 176 -9.55 11.28 -8.45
CA ARG A 176 -9.96 12.42 -7.64
C ARG A 176 -8.88 12.73 -6.61
N GLU A 177 -8.64 14.03 -6.41
CA GLU A 177 -7.73 14.50 -5.37
C GLU A 177 -8.12 13.91 -4.01
N GLY A 178 -7.13 13.43 -3.27
CA GLY A 178 -7.31 12.84 -1.93
C GLY A 178 -7.77 11.38 -1.89
N ALA A 179 -7.99 10.73 -3.04
CA ALA A 179 -8.37 9.30 -3.09
C ALA A 179 -7.21 8.35 -2.73
N PHE A 180 -5.97 8.80 -2.86
CA PHE A 180 -4.77 8.07 -2.45
C PHE A 180 -3.81 9.06 -1.78
N ARG A 181 -3.64 8.97 -0.46
CA ARG A 181 -2.91 9.97 0.32
C ARG A 181 -2.30 9.40 1.58
N VAL A 182 -1.38 10.16 2.18
CA VAL A 182 -0.90 9.91 3.54
C VAL A 182 -1.82 10.61 4.53
N GLU A 183 -2.22 9.91 5.58
CA GLU A 183 -2.94 10.45 6.73
C GLU A 183 -2.39 9.85 8.02
N ASN A 184 -1.91 10.69 8.94
CA ASN A 184 -1.33 10.27 10.22
C ASN A 184 -0.29 9.16 10.08
N ASP A 185 0.65 9.30 9.14
CA ASP A 185 1.70 8.31 8.79
C ASP A 185 1.18 6.98 8.23
N HIS A 186 -0.08 6.93 7.81
CA HIS A 186 -0.68 5.76 7.16
C HIS A 186 -1.11 6.07 5.72
N ILE A 187 -1.16 5.04 4.88
CA ILE A 187 -1.68 5.17 3.52
C ILE A 187 -3.19 4.99 3.54
N LEU A 188 -3.91 6.03 3.15
CA LEU A 188 -5.35 6.01 2.98
C LEU A 188 -5.72 5.83 1.51
N VAL A 189 -6.64 4.89 1.28
CA VAL A 189 -7.24 4.64 -0.03
C VAL A 189 -8.75 4.86 0.07
N ALA A 190 -9.28 5.74 -0.77
CA ALA A 190 -10.71 6.00 -0.86
C ALA A 190 -11.20 5.78 -2.29
N GLY A 191 -12.35 5.14 -2.43
CA GLY A 191 -12.86 4.72 -3.72
C GLY A 191 -14.32 4.32 -3.66
N SER A 192 -14.71 3.52 -4.64
CA SER A 192 -16.05 2.96 -4.74
C SER A 192 -15.97 1.47 -5.04
N TYR A 193 -17.01 0.75 -4.64
CA TYR A 193 -17.12 -0.67 -4.89
C TYR A 193 -18.57 -1.05 -5.19
N ARG A 194 -18.74 -2.19 -5.84
CA ARG A 194 -20.02 -2.82 -6.11
C ARG A 194 -19.88 -4.33 -5.90
N LYS A 195 -20.87 -4.97 -5.28
CA LYS A 195 -20.91 -6.43 -5.22
C LYS A 195 -21.36 -6.99 -6.56
N LEU A 196 -20.85 -8.14 -6.98
CA LEU A 196 -21.24 -8.72 -8.27
C LEU A 196 -22.73 -9.11 -8.35
N ASP A 197 -23.37 -9.36 -7.21
CA ASP A 197 -24.79 -9.70 -7.09
C ASP A 197 -25.71 -8.49 -6.85
N SER A 198 -25.19 -7.27 -6.98
CA SER A 198 -25.91 -6.04 -6.66
C SER A 198 -25.58 -4.92 -7.64
N GLU A 199 -26.56 -4.06 -7.89
CA GLU A 199 -26.36 -2.82 -8.64
C GLU A 199 -25.99 -1.63 -7.74
N ASP A 200 -25.96 -1.81 -6.43
CA ASP A 200 -25.68 -0.74 -5.47
C ASP A 200 -24.19 -0.40 -5.46
N ILE A 201 -23.88 0.83 -5.87
CA ILE A 201 -22.53 1.40 -5.73
C ILE A 201 -22.40 2.01 -4.35
N LYS A 202 -21.33 1.63 -3.65
CA LYS A 202 -20.99 2.15 -2.32
C LYS A 202 -19.59 2.74 -2.33
N THR A 203 -19.33 3.66 -1.42
CA THR A 203 -18.00 4.25 -1.23
C THR A 203 -17.24 3.54 -0.12
N PHE A 204 -15.91 3.51 -0.21
CA PHE A 204 -15.05 3.06 0.87
C PHE A 204 -13.94 4.07 1.14
N SER A 205 -13.42 4.04 2.37
CA SER A 205 -12.18 4.70 2.76
C SER A 205 -11.49 3.78 3.76
N THR A 206 -10.30 3.32 3.42
CA THR A 206 -9.54 2.35 4.21
C THR A 206 -8.16 2.87 4.54
N VAL A 207 -7.58 2.33 5.61
CA VAL A 207 -6.17 2.50 5.91
C VAL A 207 -5.46 1.20 5.56
N VAL A 208 -4.41 1.29 4.74
CA VAL A 208 -3.61 0.13 4.34
C VAL A 208 -2.40 0.01 5.25
N GLY A 209 -2.36 -1.07 6.04
CA GLY A 209 -1.27 -1.37 6.96
C GLY A 209 -0.14 -2.13 6.26
N PHE A 210 1.11 -1.72 6.50
CA PHE A 210 2.34 -2.33 5.99
C PHE A 210 3.21 -2.91 7.09
#